data_AF-A0A9P5R7S1-F1
#
_entry.id   AF-A0A9P5R7S1-F1
#
_cell.length_a   1.000
_cell.length_b   1.000
_cell.length_c   1.000
_cell.angle_alpha   90.00
_cell.angle_beta   90.00
_cell.angle_gamma   90.00
#
_symmetry.space_group_name_H-M   'P 1'
#
loop_
_entity.id
_entity.type
_entity.pdbx_description
1 polymer ?
#
loop_
_entity_poly.entity_id
_entity_poly.type
_entity_poly.pdbx_seq_one_letter_code
_entity_poly.pdbx_strand_id
1 'polypeptide(L)'
;MANAIFGLRVWMALITSVNLCIVIATYAWLVPYSKSNIMDPDDGFNYNWTDIAILTASSVLFLAYLYSIWGKPRLHKFARAPLMLLPALFLLGVQLHQIQLQVKFVNMLNERNQSRMDGWEIPPMKPFSCGDMIDAPCGILQSWTFIPVIVGFFAVIEVFVTLLRGPLQPANQVDF
;
A
#
# COMPACT_ATOMS: atom_id res chain seq x y z
N MET A 1 -22.94 4.70 19.95
CA MET A 1 -22.16 3.68 19.22
C MET A 1 -21.91 4.02 17.75
N ALA A 2 -22.82 4.70 17.04
CA ALA A 2 -22.58 5.17 15.67
C ALA A 2 -21.34 6.08 15.52
N ASN A 3 -21.06 6.93 16.51
CA ASN A 3 -19.92 7.85 16.50
C ASN A 3 -18.56 7.13 16.49
N ALA A 4 -18.46 5.94 17.11
CA ALA A 4 -17.20 5.18 17.16
C ALA A 4 -16.85 4.59 15.78
N ILE A 5 -17.85 4.09 15.04
CA ILE A 5 -17.64 3.58 13.68
C ILE A 5 -17.39 4.73 12.70
N PHE A 6 -18.06 5.87 12.88
CA PHE A 6 -17.77 7.07 12.09
C PHE A 6 -16.32 7.54 12.31
N GLY A 7 -15.87 7.60 13.57
CA GLY A 7 -14.48 7.91 13.91
C GLY A 7 -13.49 6.95 13.26
N LEU A 8 -13.76 5.63 13.31
CA LEU A 8 -12.94 4.61 12.65
C LEU A 8 -12.84 4.85 11.13
N ARG A 9 -13.94 5.23 10.47
CA ARG A 9 -13.96 5.52 9.03
C ARG A 9 -13.18 6.77 8.66
N VAL A 10 -13.24 7.82 9.50
CA VAL A 10 -12.43 9.04 9.32
C VAL A 10 -10.94 8.71 9.47
N TRP A 11 -10.58 7.90 10.46
CA TRP A 11 -9.21 7.42 10.62
C TRP A 11 -8.73 6.61 9.41
N MET A 12 -9.55 5.71 8.89
CA MET A 12 -9.22 4.93 7.69
C MET A 12 -9.07 5.82 6.44
N ALA A 13 -9.90 6.85 6.29
CA ALA A 13 -9.75 7.83 5.21
C ALA A 13 -8.43 8.60 5.33
N LEU A 14 -8.01 8.96 6.55
CA LEU A 14 -6.72 9.60 6.79
C LEU A 14 -5.56 8.65 6.46
N ILE A 15 -5.59 7.41 6.93
CA ILE A 15 -4.55 6.40 6.68
C ILE A 15 -4.42 6.12 5.18
N THR A 16 -5.54 5.94 4.47
CA THR A 16 -5.54 5.72 3.02
C THR A 16 -5.10 6.95 2.24
N SER A 17 -5.40 8.16 2.73
CA SER A 17 -4.86 9.40 2.16
C SER A 17 -3.35 9.49 2.30
N VAL A 18 -2.79 9.20 3.48
CA VAL A 18 -1.35 9.19 3.71
C VAL A 18 -0.66 8.18 2.80
N ASN A 19 -1.23 6.98 2.68
CA ASN A 19 -0.75 5.96 1.76
C ASN A 19 -0.71 6.46 0.31
N LEU A 20 -1.80 7.07 -0.16
CA LEU A 20 -1.88 7.61 -1.51
C LEU A 20 -0.85 8.73 -1.73
N CYS A 21 -0.65 9.63 -0.77
CA CYS A 21 0.37 10.67 -0.83
C CYS A 21 1.78 10.09 -0.97
N ILE A 22 2.10 9.02 -0.23
CA ILE A 22 3.41 8.37 -0.27
C ILE A 22 3.61 7.66 -1.60
N VAL A 23 2.58 6.98 -2.12
CA VAL A 23 2.60 6.38 -3.45
C VAL A 23 2.85 7.44 -4.52
N ILE A 24 2.12 8.56 -4.49
CA ILE A 24 2.32 9.68 -5.42
C ILE A 24 3.73 10.27 -5.30
N ALA A 25 4.20 10.55 -4.08
CA ALA A 25 5.53 11.11 -3.85
C ALA A 25 6.64 10.18 -4.37
N THR A 26 6.47 8.87 -4.21
CA THR A 26 7.42 7.86 -4.71
C THR A 26 7.51 7.91 -6.23
N TYR A 27 6.37 7.87 -6.94
CA TYR A 27 6.39 7.95 -8.41
C TYR A 27 6.80 9.33 -8.94
N ALA A 28 6.40 10.41 -8.26
CA ALA A 28 6.82 11.76 -8.61
C ALA A 28 8.33 11.95 -8.49
N TRP A 29 9.00 11.19 -7.63
CA TRP A 29 10.46 11.16 -7.53
C TRP A 29 11.10 10.16 -8.50
N LEU A 30 10.54 8.95 -8.63
CA LEU A 30 11.11 7.85 -9.40
C LEU A 30 11.11 8.11 -10.92
N VAL A 31 10.02 8.67 -11.45
CA VAL A 31 9.86 8.95 -12.89
C VAL A 31 10.86 9.99 -13.42
N PRO A 32 11.09 11.14 -12.77
CA PRO A 32 12.14 12.06 -13.21
C PRO A 32 13.54 11.49 -12.95
N TYR A 33 13.76 10.75 -11.85
CA TYR A 33 15.06 10.15 -11.54
C TYR A 33 15.50 9.15 -12.61
N SER A 34 14.59 8.30 -13.10
CA SER A 34 14.88 7.37 -14.19
C SER A 34 15.15 8.07 -15.51
N LYS A 35 14.57 9.26 -15.74
CA LYS A 35 14.87 10.08 -16.92
C LYS A 35 16.19 10.83 -16.83
N SER A 36 16.67 11.13 -15.62
CA SER A 36 17.91 11.90 -15.41
C SER A 36 19.17 11.05 -15.28
N ASN A 37 19.05 9.74 -14.98
CA ASN A 37 20.19 8.88 -14.68
C ASN A 37 20.25 7.61 -15.55
N ILE A 38 21.26 7.56 -16.44
CA ILE A 38 22.05 6.36 -16.81
C ILE A 38 21.33 5.23 -17.61
N MET A 39 20.00 5.17 -17.65
CA MET A 39 19.30 4.31 -18.62
C MET A 39 19.13 5.06 -19.94
N ASP A 40 19.27 4.37 -21.07
CA ASP A 40 19.16 4.95 -22.41
C ASP A 40 17.95 5.92 -22.46
N PRO A 41 18.10 7.14 -23.02
CA PRO A 41 17.01 8.11 -23.08
C PRO A 41 15.77 7.61 -23.84
N ASP A 42 15.90 6.52 -24.60
CA ASP A 42 14.81 5.82 -25.28
C ASP A 42 14.09 4.79 -24.38
N ASP A 43 14.72 4.34 -23.29
CA ASP A 43 14.13 3.46 -22.27
C ASP A 43 13.50 4.30 -21.16
N GLY A 44 12.40 4.98 -21.49
CA GLY A 44 11.57 5.69 -20.51
C GLY A 44 11.12 4.78 -19.36
N PHE A 45 10.73 5.39 -18.23
CA PHE A 45 10.22 4.63 -17.09
C PHE A 45 9.03 3.75 -17.50
N ASN A 46 9.27 2.44 -17.57
CA ASN A 46 8.24 1.46 -17.86
C ASN A 46 7.60 1.04 -16.54
N TYR A 47 6.33 1.44 -16.36
CA TYR A 47 5.53 0.97 -15.24
C TYR A 47 5.41 -0.55 -15.30
N ASN A 48 5.86 -1.22 -14.25
CA ASN A 48 5.60 -2.64 -14.10
C ASN A 48 4.14 -2.86 -13.67
N TRP A 49 3.63 -4.07 -13.89
CA TRP A 49 2.26 -4.42 -13.48
C TRP A 49 2.02 -4.17 -11.99
N THR A 50 3.01 -4.44 -11.14
CA THR A 50 2.99 -4.14 -9.70
C THR A 50 2.75 -2.66 -9.43
N ASP A 51 3.36 -1.78 -10.21
CA ASP A 51 3.27 -0.33 -10.00
C ASP A 51 1.86 0.18 -10.25
N ILE A 52 1.28 -0.29 -11.37
CA ILE A 52 -0.11 -0.02 -11.75
C ILE A 52 -1.06 -0.60 -10.71
N ALA A 53 -0.81 -1.82 -10.24
CA ALA A 53 -1.62 -2.49 -9.23
C ALA A 53 -1.67 -1.71 -7.90
N ILE A 54 -0.53 -1.24 -7.41
CA ILE A 54 -0.44 -0.47 -6.15
C ILE A 54 -1.16 0.87 -6.28
N LEU A 55 -0.94 1.58 -7.40
CA LEU A 55 -1.51 2.91 -7.63
C LEU A 55 -3.03 2.83 -7.78
N THR A 56 -3.54 1.88 -8.57
CA THR A 56 -4.97 1.67 -8.76
C THR A 56 -5.65 1.21 -7.47
N ALA A 57 -5.11 0.22 -6.77
CA ALA A 57 -5.70 -0.29 -5.53
C ALA A 57 -5.72 0.77 -4.42
N SER A 58 -4.64 1.54 -4.27
CA SER A 58 -4.58 2.64 -3.29
C SER A 58 -5.60 3.74 -3.59
N SER A 59 -5.76 4.09 -4.87
CA SER A 59 -6.74 5.10 -5.32
C SER A 59 -8.18 4.64 -5.10
N VAL A 60 -8.50 3.40 -5.48
CA VAL A 60 -9.83 2.81 -5.28
C VAL A 60 -10.15 2.73 -3.80
N LEU A 61 -9.21 2.30 -2.96
CA LEU A 61 -9.41 2.20 -1.51
C LEU A 61 -9.68 3.57 -0.89
N PHE A 62 -8.91 4.60 -1.26
CA PHE A 62 -9.14 5.96 -0.79
C PHE A 62 -10.53 6.49 -1.19
N LEU A 63 -10.92 6.33 -2.46
CA LEU A 63 -12.23 6.74 -2.94
C LEU A 63 -13.36 5.96 -2.25
N ALA A 64 -13.16 4.67 -1.98
CA ALA A 64 -14.13 3.86 -1.24
C ALA A 64 -14.34 4.38 0.18
N TYR A 65 -13.27 4.79 0.88
CA TYR A 65 -13.36 5.40 2.21
C TYR A 65 -13.97 6.80 2.21
N LEU A 66 -13.65 7.63 1.20
CA LEU A 66 -14.26 8.94 1.02
C LEU A 66 -15.77 8.83 0.76
N TYR A 67 -16.16 7.95 -0.17
CA TYR A 67 -17.54 7.62 -0.45
C TYR A 67 -18.25 7.07 0.79
N SER A 68 -17.54 6.35 1.64
CA SER A 68 -18.07 5.82 2.89
C SER A 68 -18.50 6.88 3.91
N ILE A 69 -17.87 8.06 3.86
CA ILE A 69 -18.11 9.19 4.78
C ILE A 69 -19.18 10.13 4.20
N TRP A 70 -19.10 10.43 2.90
CA TRP A 70 -19.98 11.41 2.23
C TRP A 70 -21.14 10.78 1.43
N GLY A 71 -21.08 9.48 1.15
CA GLY A 71 -22.05 8.78 0.33
C GLY A 71 -23.40 8.66 1.00
N LYS A 72 -24.47 8.67 0.19
CA LYS A 72 -25.84 8.47 0.66
C LYS A 72 -25.95 7.11 1.37
N PRO A 73 -26.71 7.00 2.46
CA PRO A 73 -26.85 5.76 3.24
C PRO A 73 -27.55 4.60 2.50
N ARG A 74 -27.88 4.77 1.21
CA ARG A 74 -28.66 3.82 0.40
C ARG A 74 -27.85 2.62 -0.10
N LEU A 75 -26.53 2.60 0.06
CA LEU A 75 -25.73 1.43 -0.30
C LEU A 75 -25.81 0.36 0.79
N HIS A 76 -26.37 -0.79 0.43
CA HIS A 76 -26.45 -1.96 1.30
C HIS A 76 -25.05 -2.35 1.80
N LYS A 77 -24.94 -2.66 3.10
CA LYS A 77 -23.71 -3.10 3.76
C LYS A 77 -22.93 -4.18 2.99
N PHE A 78 -23.66 -5.09 2.33
CA PHE A 78 -23.12 -6.21 1.56
C PHE A 78 -22.48 -5.81 0.24
N ALA A 79 -22.85 -4.67 -0.35
CA ALA A 79 -22.19 -4.14 -1.55
C ALA A 79 -20.93 -3.32 -1.20
N ARG A 80 -20.93 -2.70 -0.01
CA ARG A 80 -19.84 -1.84 0.44
C ARG A 80 -18.65 -2.62 0.99
N ALA A 81 -18.88 -3.69 1.74
CA ALA A 81 -17.82 -4.54 2.27
C ALA A 81 -16.87 -5.10 1.18
N PRO A 82 -17.36 -5.72 0.07
CA PRO A 82 -16.47 -6.21 -0.99
C PRO A 82 -15.76 -5.07 -1.74
N LEU A 83 -16.39 -3.89 -1.86
CA LEU A 83 -15.78 -2.71 -2.49
C LEU A 83 -14.52 -2.23 -1.73
N MET A 84 -14.47 -2.44 -0.42
CA MET A 84 -13.30 -2.10 0.42
C MET A 84 -12.35 -3.29 0.59
N LEU A 85 -12.91 -4.50 0.75
CA LEU A 85 -12.15 -5.69 1.05
C LEU A 85 -11.33 -6.19 -0.15
N LEU A 86 -11.89 -6.17 -1.36
CA LEU A 86 -11.19 -6.62 -2.57
C LEU A 86 -9.93 -5.79 -2.85
N PRO A 87 -9.97 -4.45 -2.93
CA PRO A 87 -8.76 -3.65 -3.14
C PRO A 87 -7.77 -3.76 -1.98
N ALA A 88 -8.24 -3.92 -0.74
CA ALA A 88 -7.35 -4.12 0.41
C ALA A 88 -6.60 -5.46 0.35
N LEU A 89 -7.30 -6.57 0.07
CA LEU A 89 -6.69 -7.89 -0.08
C LEU A 89 -5.76 -7.95 -1.30
N PHE A 90 -6.16 -7.33 -2.41
CA PHE A 90 -5.32 -7.23 -3.59
C PHE A 90 -4.04 -6.45 -3.31
N LEU A 91 -4.14 -5.29 -2.63
CA LEU A 91 -2.98 -4.49 -2.23
C LEU A 91 -2.04 -5.28 -1.31
N LEU A 92 -2.58 -6.01 -0.32
CA LEU A 92 -1.80 -6.90 0.55
C LEU A 92 -1.07 -7.99 -0.24
N GLY A 93 -1.78 -8.66 -1.14
CA GLY A 93 -1.20 -9.74 -1.96
C GLY A 93 -0.04 -9.25 -2.82
N VAL A 94 -0.23 -8.12 -3.50
CA VAL A 94 0.81 -7.50 -4.34
C VAL A 94 2.03 -7.10 -3.51
N GLN A 95 1.82 -6.46 -2.36
CA GLN A 95 2.91 -5.98 -1.51
C GLN A 95 3.66 -7.10 -0.80
N LEU A 96 2.97 -8.13 -0.32
CA LEU A 96 3.63 -9.31 0.26
C LEU A 96 4.45 -10.07 -0.79
N HIS A 97 3.92 -10.20 -2.01
CA HIS A 97 4.67 -10.78 -3.12
C HIS A 97 5.93 -9.96 -3.43
N GLN A 98 5.81 -8.64 -3.45
CA GLN A 98 6.93 -7.74 -3.68
C GLN A 98 8.00 -7.82 -2.59
N ILE A 99 7.61 -7.84 -1.31
CA ILE A 99 8.49 -8.08 -0.16
C ILE A 99 9.24 -9.41 -0.34
N GLN A 100 8.53 -10.47 -0.72
CA GLN A 100 9.12 -11.78 -0.96
C GLN A 100 10.14 -11.74 -2.10
N LEU A 101 9.84 -11.05 -3.21
CA LEU A 101 10.76 -10.88 -4.33
C LEU A 101 12.01 -10.09 -3.93
N GLN A 102 11.86 -9.01 -3.15
CA GLN A 102 13.00 -8.23 -2.66
C GLN A 102 13.91 -9.06 -1.76
N VAL A 103 13.35 -9.82 -0.82
CA VAL A 103 14.13 -10.72 0.05
C VAL A 103 14.86 -11.78 -0.77
N LYS A 104 14.17 -12.42 -1.74
CA LYS A 104 14.80 -13.40 -2.63
C LYS A 104 15.93 -12.79 -3.46
N PHE A 105 15.74 -11.59 -3.98
CA PHE A 105 16.75 -10.89 -4.78
C PHE A 105 18.01 -10.59 -3.97
N VAL A 106 17.85 -10.07 -2.75
CA VAL A 106 18.97 -9.81 -1.83
C VAL A 106 19.69 -11.09 -1.46
N ASN A 107 18.96 -12.18 -1.18
CA ASN A 107 19.58 -13.48 -0.88
C ASN A 107 20.39 -14.01 -2.07
N MET A 108 19.85 -13.95 -3.29
CA MET A 108 20.60 -14.36 -4.50
C MET A 108 21.85 -13.50 -4.73
N LEU A 109 21.79 -12.20 -4.47
CA LEU A 109 22.96 -11.32 -4.55
C LEU A 109 24.02 -11.69 -3.52
N ASN A 110 23.62 -11.95 -2.27
CA ASN A 110 24.53 -12.37 -1.21
C ASN A 110 25.19 -13.71 -1.54
N GLU A 111 24.43 -14.71 -2.00
CA GLU A 111 24.97 -16.00 -2.44
C GLU A 111 25.96 -15.84 -3.61
N ARG A 112 25.65 -14.96 -4.57
CA ARG A 112 26.52 -14.69 -5.72
C ARG A 112 27.81 -13.99 -5.32
N ASN A 113 27.74 -13.02 -4.42
CA ASN A 113 28.91 -12.29 -3.92
C ASN A 113 29.81 -13.21 -3.09
N GLN A 114 29.23 -14.07 -2.26
CA GLN A 114 29.95 -15.07 -1.48
C GLN A 114 30.65 -16.11 -2.37
N SER A 115 30.08 -16.44 -3.52
CA SER A 115 30.66 -17.38 -4.49
C SER A 115 31.81 -16.78 -5.33
N ARG A 116 31.99 -15.45 -5.34
CA ARG A 116 32.89 -14.74 -6.27
C ARG A 116 34.15 -14.16 -5.64
N MET A 117 34.30 -14.19 -4.32
CA MET A 117 35.41 -13.51 -3.65
C MET A 117 36.16 -14.41 -2.69
N ASP A 118 37.20 -15.07 -3.21
CA ASP A 118 38.36 -15.49 -2.41
C ASP A 118 39.16 -14.23 -2.01
N GLY A 119 38.78 -13.57 -0.90
CA GLY A 119 39.70 -12.66 -0.20
C GLY A 119 39.23 -11.23 0.12
N TRP A 120 38.05 -10.78 -0.31
CA TRP A 120 37.46 -9.49 0.12
C TRP A 120 36.10 -9.72 0.76
N GLU A 121 35.99 -9.51 2.07
CA GLU A 121 34.74 -9.64 2.83
C GLU A 121 33.83 -8.42 2.56
N ILE A 122 32.98 -8.50 1.53
CA ILE A 122 31.86 -7.57 1.41
C ILE A 122 30.79 -8.02 2.43
N PRO A 123 30.37 -7.15 3.36
CA PRO A 123 29.35 -7.51 4.33
C PRO A 123 28.03 -7.86 3.61
N PRO A 124 27.29 -8.88 4.09
CA PRO A 124 26.05 -9.29 3.46
C PRO A 124 25.05 -8.14 3.46
N MET A 125 24.43 -7.88 2.30
CA MET A 125 23.37 -6.89 2.19
C MET A 125 22.16 -7.37 2.99
N LYS A 126 21.63 -6.52 3.87
CA LYS A 126 20.40 -6.81 4.61
C LYS A 126 19.20 -6.37 3.76
N PRO A 127 18.11 -7.17 3.70
CA PRO A 127 16.90 -6.74 3.02
C PRO A 127 16.38 -5.47 3.70
N PHE A 128 15.92 -4.52 2.88
CA PHE A 128 15.43 -3.20 3.32
C PHE A 128 16.48 -2.29 3.99
N SER A 129 17.77 -2.62 3.97
CA SER A 129 18.83 -1.71 4.42
C SER A 129 19.33 -0.86 3.27
N CYS A 130 19.50 0.44 3.49
CA CYS A 130 19.93 1.37 2.45
C CYS A 130 21.44 1.67 2.46
N GLY A 131 22.23 0.92 3.24
CA GLY A 131 23.67 1.16 3.37
C GLY A 131 23.98 2.62 3.74
N ASP A 132 25.07 3.16 3.16
CA ASP A 132 25.50 4.56 3.33
C ASP A 132 24.81 5.54 2.35
N MET A 133 23.77 5.12 1.61
CA MET A 133 23.02 6.05 0.76
C MET A 133 22.23 7.04 1.61
N ILE A 134 22.14 8.28 1.12
CA ILE A 134 21.39 9.41 1.71
C ILE A 134 20.05 8.92 2.29
N ASP A 135 19.79 9.20 3.56
CA ASP A 135 18.68 8.61 4.34
C ASP A 135 17.28 8.89 3.78
N ALA A 136 17.10 10.02 3.07
CA ALA A 136 15.79 10.48 2.61
C ALA A 136 15.13 9.58 1.54
N PRO A 137 15.76 9.24 0.39
CA PRO A 137 15.19 8.32 -0.59
C PRO A 137 14.93 6.92 -0.02
N CYS A 138 15.77 6.48 0.92
CA CYS A 138 15.59 5.20 1.61
C CYS A 138 14.27 5.15 2.39
N GLY A 139 14.01 6.17 3.21
CA GLY A 139 12.80 6.24 4.02
C GLY A 139 11.53 6.25 3.17
N ILE A 140 11.55 6.92 2.02
CA ILE A 140 10.43 6.93 1.07
C ILE A 140 10.20 5.54 0.47
N LEU A 141 11.26 4.85 0.04
CA LEU A 141 11.16 3.52 -0.57
C LEU A 141 10.65 2.45 0.42
N GLN A 142 11.15 2.50 1.66
CA GLN A 142 10.65 1.64 2.74
C GLN A 142 9.19 1.96 3.07
N SER A 143 8.84 3.25 3.18
CA SER A 143 7.47 3.69 3.44
C SER A 143 6.50 3.20 2.34
N TRP A 144 6.90 3.29 1.08
CA TRP A 144 6.14 2.78 -0.05
C TRP A 144 5.94 1.26 -0.03
N THR A 145 6.82 0.51 0.64
CA THR A 145 6.68 -0.94 0.81
C THR A 145 5.79 -1.29 2.00
N PHE A 146 6.01 -0.68 3.17
CA PHE A 146 5.35 -1.09 4.41
C PHE A 146 4.00 -0.41 4.66
N ILE A 147 3.81 0.84 4.27
CA ILE A 147 2.57 1.57 4.56
C ILE A 147 1.36 0.95 3.84
N PRO A 148 1.44 0.57 2.55
CA PRO A 148 0.35 -0.15 1.90
C PRO A 148 -0.03 -1.45 2.61
N VAL A 149 0.94 -2.17 3.19
CA VAL A 149 0.68 -3.38 3.99
C VAL A 149 -0.12 -3.03 5.24
N ILE A 150 0.33 -2.01 5.98
CA ILE A 150 -0.36 -1.54 7.19
C ILE A 150 -1.80 -1.12 6.85
N VAL A 151 -1.98 -0.32 5.79
CA VAL A 151 -3.29 0.15 5.32
C VAL A 151 -4.20 -1.02 4.96
N GLY A 152 -3.68 -2.01 4.23
CA GLY A 152 -4.42 -3.21 3.85
C GLY A 152 -4.91 -3.99 5.07
N PHE A 153 -4.06 -4.21 6.07
CA PHE A 153 -4.45 -4.88 7.32
C PHE A 153 -5.53 -4.10 8.08
N PHE A 154 -5.37 -2.80 8.24
CA PHE A 154 -6.37 -1.97 8.92
C PHE A 154 -7.71 -1.98 8.18
N ALA A 155 -7.70 -1.98 6.84
CA ALA A 155 -8.92 -2.07 6.05
C ALA A 155 -9.63 -3.43 6.22
N VAL A 156 -8.89 -4.54 6.24
CA VAL A 156 -9.45 -5.88 6.50
C VAL A 156 -10.06 -5.95 7.90
N ILE A 157 -9.35 -5.44 8.92
CA ILE A 157 -9.85 -5.40 10.30
C ILE A 157 -11.12 -4.54 10.38
N GLU A 158 -11.15 -3.36 9.75
CA GLU A 158 -12.32 -2.49 9.75
C GLU A 158 -13.53 -3.18 9.12
N VAL A 159 -13.36 -3.80 7.95
CA VAL A 159 -14.44 -4.54 7.28
C VAL A 159 -14.93 -5.69 8.17
N PHE A 160 -14.03 -6.46 8.79
CA PHE A 160 -14.39 -7.55 9.69
C PHE A 160 -15.18 -7.05 10.91
N VAL A 161 -14.72 -5.99 11.56
CA VAL A 161 -15.41 -5.35 12.70
C VAL A 161 -16.78 -4.81 12.28
N THR A 162 -16.88 -4.20 11.09
CA THR A 162 -18.13 -3.67 10.54
C THR A 162 -19.12 -4.78 10.19
N LEU A 163 -18.65 -5.95 9.76
CA LEU A 163 -19.50 -7.13 9.52
C LEU A 163 -20.01 -7.74 10.84
N LEU A 164 -19.15 -7.90 11.85
CA LEU A 164 -19.52 -8.47 13.14
C LEU A 164 -20.48 -7.60 13.95
N ARG A 165 -20.33 -6.27 13.89
CA ARG A 165 -21.15 -5.35 14.69
C ARG A 165 -22.52 -5.04 14.09
N GLY A 166 -22.83 -5.56 12.90
CA GLY A 166 -24.13 -5.36 12.24
C GLY A 166 -24.41 -3.90 11.83
N PRO A 167 -25.50 -3.63 11.08
CA PRO A 167 -25.86 -2.27 10.70
C PRO A 167 -26.32 -1.48 11.93
N LEU A 168 -25.58 -0.43 12.28
CA LEU A 168 -26.02 0.64 13.19
C LEU A 168 -27.03 1.57 12.50
N GLN A 169 -28.03 0.99 11.80
CA GLN A 169 -29.23 1.77 11.53
C GLN A 169 -29.99 1.88 12.85
N PRO A 170 -30.35 3.08 13.32
CA PRO A 170 -31.34 3.18 14.37
C PRO A 170 -32.60 2.47 13.87
N ALA A 171 -33.17 1.58 14.68
CA ALA A 171 -34.42 0.86 14.40
C ALA A 171 -35.66 1.76 14.26
N ASN A 172 -35.47 3.09 14.14
CA ASN A 172 -36.49 4.10 14.00
C ASN A 172 -36.34 4.83 12.66
N GLN A 173 -36.36 4.08 11.54
CA GLN A 173 -37.03 4.57 10.34
C GLN A 173 -38.32 3.79 10.24
N VAL A 174 -39.34 4.30 10.95
CA VAL A 174 -40.72 4.02 10.62
C VAL A 174 -40.92 4.67 9.25
N ASP A 175 -40.99 3.82 8.22
CA ASP A 175 -41.47 4.23 6.90
C ASP A 175 -42.88 4.81 7.09
N PHE A 176 -43.06 6.08 6.71
CA PHE A 176 -44.33 6.71 6.40
C PHE A 176 -44.43 6.86 4.89
#